data_AF-A0A8C0ZXX8-F1
#
_entry.id   AF-A0A8C0ZXX8-F1
#
_cell.length_a   1.000
_cell.length_b   1.000
_cell.length_c   1.000
_cell.angle_alpha   90.00
_cell.angle_beta   90.00
_cell.angle_gamma   90.00
#
_symmetry.space_group_name_H-M   'P 1'
#
loop_
_entity.id
_entity.type
_entity.pdbx_description
1 polymer ?
#
loop_
_entity_poly.entity_id
_entity_poly.type
_entity_poly.pdbx_seq_one_letter_code
_entity_poly.pdbx_strand_id
1 'polypeptide(L)'
;MGKIALQLKATLENVTNLRPVGEDFRWYLKMKCGNCGETSEKWQYIRLMDSVALKGGRGSASMVQKCKLCARENSIEILSSTIKSYNAEDHEKFKTIVEFECRGLEPVDFQPQDWTDYDEKAQESVGIYEVTHQFVKC
;
A
#
# COMPACT_ATOMS: atom_id res chain seq x y z
N MET A 1 0.51 -16.78 8.41
CA MET A 1 0.63 -15.32 8.56
C MET A 1 1.84 -14.94 7.74
N GLY A 2 1.67 -14.04 6.77
CA GLY A 2 2.75 -13.68 5.83
C GLY A 2 2.88 -12.18 5.75
N LYS A 3 4.09 -11.70 5.50
CA LYS A 3 4.34 -10.29 5.21
C LYS A 3 4.43 -10.10 3.70
N ILE A 4 3.83 -9.02 3.23
CA ILE A 4 3.91 -8.63 1.82
C ILE A 4 4.36 -7.17 1.76
N ALA A 5 5.47 -6.93 1.09
CA ALA A 5 5.97 -5.60 0.78
C ALA A 5 5.34 -5.07 -0.51
N LEU A 6 4.84 -3.83 -0.47
CA LEU A 6 4.49 -3.06 -1.66
C LEU A 6 5.72 -2.24 -2.06
N GLN A 7 6.23 -2.53 -3.26
CA GLN A 7 7.31 -1.77 -3.86
C GLN A 7 6.77 -0.82 -4.92
N LEU A 8 7.25 0.41 -4.90
CA LEU A 8 6.95 1.44 -5.90
C LEU A 8 8.15 1.60 -6.82
N LYS A 9 7.89 1.90 -8.09
CA LYS A 9 8.87 2.43 -9.04
C LYS A 9 8.21 3.59 -9.77
N ALA A 10 8.93 4.71 -9.89
CA ALA A 10 8.49 5.88 -10.63
C ALA A 10 9.70 6.63 -11.20
N THR A 11 9.45 7.36 -12.29
CA THR A 11 10.36 8.36 -12.83
C THR A 11 10.10 9.67 -12.12
N LEU A 12 11.14 10.24 -11.51
CA LEU A 12 11.07 11.49 -10.75
C LEU A 12 11.75 12.61 -11.52
N GLU A 13 11.06 13.75 -11.65
CA GLU A 13 11.59 15.00 -12.19
C GLU A 13 11.61 16.03 -11.06
N ASN A 14 12.80 16.42 -10.61
CA ASN A 14 13.01 17.44 -9.58
C ASN A 14 12.26 17.21 -8.24
N VAL A 15 11.89 15.95 -7.96
CA VAL A 15 11.17 15.54 -6.74
C VAL A 15 12.01 14.56 -5.91
N THR A 16 11.90 14.68 -4.58
CA THR A 16 12.43 13.70 -3.62
C THR A 16 11.49 13.57 -2.43
N ASN A 17 11.75 12.62 -1.53
CA ASN A 17 11.01 12.42 -0.28
C ASN A 17 9.48 12.21 -0.49
N LEU A 18 9.10 11.56 -1.60
CA LEU A 18 7.73 11.14 -1.89
C LEU A 18 7.30 10.11 -0.84
N ARG A 19 6.23 10.40 -0.10
CA ARG A 19 5.75 9.51 0.96
C ARG A 19 4.26 9.74 1.24
N PRO A 20 3.55 8.72 1.78
CA PRO A 20 2.24 8.95 2.37
C PRO A 20 2.36 9.90 3.57
N VAL A 21 1.39 10.80 3.72
CA VAL A 21 1.32 11.76 4.84
C VAL A 21 -0.03 11.62 5.54
N GLY A 22 -0.01 11.61 6.87
CA GLY A 22 -1.21 11.48 7.70
C GLY A 22 -1.59 10.02 7.99
N GLU A 23 -2.21 9.79 9.14
CA GLU A 23 -2.74 8.46 9.51
C GLU A 23 -4.01 8.10 8.73
N ASP A 24 -4.64 9.09 8.08
CA ASP A 24 -5.83 8.98 7.25
C ASP A 24 -5.51 8.70 5.77
N PHE A 25 -4.22 8.63 5.39
CA PHE A 25 -3.79 8.25 4.05
C PHE A 25 -4.39 6.90 3.64
N ARG A 26 -4.96 6.86 2.43
CA ARG A 26 -5.72 5.71 1.92
C ARG A 26 -4.88 4.86 0.99
N TRP A 27 -4.56 3.65 1.43
CA TRP A 27 -3.97 2.63 0.57
C TRP A 27 -5.06 1.90 -0.20
N TYR A 28 -5.34 2.31 -1.43
CA TYR A 28 -6.32 1.66 -2.30
C TYR A 28 -5.75 0.38 -2.90
N LEU A 29 -6.33 -0.76 -2.53
CA LEU A 29 -5.85 -2.10 -2.86
C LEU A 29 -6.98 -2.96 -3.43
N LYS A 30 -6.61 -3.86 -4.35
CA LYS A 30 -7.39 -5.09 -4.59
C LYS A 30 -6.82 -6.19 -3.72
N MET A 31 -7.69 -7.01 -3.15
CA MET A 31 -7.31 -8.02 -2.18
C MET A 31 -7.82 -9.39 -2.60
N LYS A 32 -6.99 -10.41 -2.39
CA LYS A 32 -7.25 -11.81 -2.68
C LYS A 32 -7.36 -12.62 -1.40
N CYS A 33 -8.41 -13.44 -1.31
CA CYS A 33 -8.58 -14.39 -0.24
C CYS A 33 -7.58 -15.56 -0.41
N GLY A 34 -6.70 -15.74 0.57
CA GLY A 34 -5.72 -16.82 0.56
C GLY A 34 -6.32 -18.24 0.69
N ASN A 35 -7.63 -18.36 0.98
CA ASN A 35 -8.30 -19.65 1.10
C ASN A 35 -8.93 -20.15 -0.20
N CYS A 36 -9.68 -19.28 -0.89
CA CYS A 36 -10.47 -19.67 -2.07
C CYS A 36 -10.06 -18.92 -3.35
N GLY A 37 -9.11 -18.00 -3.26
CA GLY A 37 -8.65 -17.21 -4.41
C GLY A 37 -9.54 -16.05 -4.82
N GLU A 38 -10.71 -15.89 -4.21
CA GLU A 38 -11.64 -14.78 -4.49
C GLU A 38 -10.93 -13.43 -4.38
N THR A 39 -11.05 -12.60 -5.41
CA THR A 39 -10.40 -11.28 -5.49
C THR A 39 -11.46 -10.18 -5.56
N SER A 40 -11.25 -9.09 -4.82
CA SER A 40 -12.24 -8.02 -4.74
C SER A 40 -12.52 -7.36 -6.09
N GLU A 41 -13.80 -7.24 -6.46
CA GLU A 41 -14.23 -6.52 -7.67
C GLU A 41 -13.98 -5.02 -7.58
N LYS A 42 -14.16 -4.41 -6.40
CA LYS A 42 -13.99 -2.97 -6.16
C LYS A 42 -12.68 -2.69 -5.44
N TRP A 43 -12.15 -1.49 -5.66
CA TRP A 43 -11.06 -0.95 -4.85
C TRP A 43 -11.53 -0.80 -3.40
N GLN A 44 -10.68 -1.21 -2.47
CA GLN A 44 -10.89 -1.06 -1.05
C GLN A 44 -9.71 -0.28 -0.49
N TYR A 45 -9.94 0.62 0.46
CA TYR A 45 -8.84 1.31 1.12
C TYR A 45 -8.66 0.82 2.55
N ILE A 46 -7.42 0.88 3.02
CA ILE A 46 -7.04 0.75 4.42
C ILE A 46 -6.24 1.99 4.84
N ARG A 47 -6.35 2.36 6.12
CA ARG A 47 -5.66 3.53 6.70
C ARG A 47 -4.96 3.12 7.98
N LEU A 48 -3.95 3.89 8.39
CA LEU A 48 -3.24 3.64 9.65
C LEU A 48 -4.13 3.91 10.87
N MET A 49 -4.98 4.93 10.79
CA MET A 49 -5.90 5.30 11.87
C MET A 49 -7.01 4.26 12.10
N ASP A 50 -7.28 3.41 11.11
CA ASP A 50 -8.27 2.34 11.26
C ASP A 50 -7.63 1.19 12.04
N SER A 51 -8.24 0.80 13.15
CA SER A 51 -7.77 -0.31 13.97
C SER A 51 -8.94 -1.11 14.51
N VAL A 52 -8.99 -2.39 14.16
CA VAL A 52 -10.03 -3.33 14.56
C VAL A 52 -9.38 -4.43 15.40
N ALA A 53 -9.85 -4.61 16.64
CA ALA A 53 -9.34 -5.65 17.53
C ALA A 53 -9.64 -7.06 16.96
N LEU A 54 -8.61 -7.92 16.92
CA LEU A 54 -8.76 -9.30 16.48
C LEU A 54 -9.23 -10.19 17.64
N LYS A 55 -10.12 -11.13 17.33
CA LYS A 55 -10.59 -12.13 18.31
C LYS A 55 -9.43 -12.96 18.87
N GLY A 56 -9.48 -13.23 20.17
CA GLY A 56 -8.51 -14.09 20.86
C GLY A 56 -7.18 -13.43 21.19
N GLY A 57 -7.14 -12.11 21.36
CA GLY A 57 -5.93 -11.39 21.79
C GLY A 57 -4.81 -11.35 20.76
N ARG A 58 -5.14 -11.53 19.47
CA ARG A 58 -4.17 -11.69 18.37
C ARG A 58 -3.65 -10.36 17.79
N GLY A 59 -3.82 -9.26 18.53
CA GLY A 59 -3.49 -7.90 18.10
C GLY A 59 -4.66 -7.16 17.45
N SER A 60 -4.33 -6.15 16.66
CA SER A 60 -5.24 -5.34 15.84
C SER A 60 -5.07 -5.66 14.35
N ALA A 61 -5.94 -5.10 13.51
CA ALA A 61 -5.74 -5.04 12.07
C ALA A 61 -6.36 -3.75 11.51
N SER A 62 -5.79 -3.24 10.42
CA SER A 62 -6.35 -2.08 9.72
C SER A 62 -7.69 -2.39 9.05
N MET A 63 -7.92 -3.65 8.69
CA MET A 63 -9.20 -4.13 8.18
C MET A 63 -9.42 -5.60 8.53
N VAL A 64 -10.66 -5.93 8.89
CA VAL A 64 -11.16 -7.30 9.03
C VAL A 64 -12.37 -7.45 8.11
N GLN A 65 -12.39 -8.48 7.27
CA GLN A 65 -13.55 -8.77 6.43
C GLN A 65 -13.79 -10.25 6.21
N LYS A 66 -15.06 -10.60 5.99
CA LYS A 66 -15.49 -11.94 5.64
C LYS A 66 -15.45 -12.11 4.13
N CYS A 67 -14.77 -13.15 3.65
CA CYS A 67 -14.77 -13.48 2.22
C CYS A 67 -16.19 -13.76 1.74
N LYS A 68 -16.61 -13.10 0.65
CA LYS A 68 -17.96 -13.25 0.08
C LYS A 68 -18.22 -14.65 -0.50
N LEU A 69 -17.17 -15.35 -0.90
CA LEU A 69 -17.26 -16.70 -1.47
C LEU A 69 -17.21 -17.80 -0.40
N CYS A 70 -16.09 -17.90 0.34
CA CYS A 70 -15.88 -19.01 1.29
C CYS A 70 -16.21 -18.68 2.75
N ALA A 71 -16.75 -17.49 3.03
CA ALA A 71 -17.15 -17.05 4.37
C ALA A 71 -16.02 -16.97 5.42
N ARG A 72 -14.76 -17.21 5.05
CA ARG A 72 -13.61 -17.10 5.97
C ARG A 72 -13.38 -15.64 6.38
N GLU A 73 -13.20 -15.41 7.68
CA GLU A 73 -12.77 -14.12 8.23
C GLU A 73 -11.27 -13.93 7.97
N ASN A 74 -10.92 -12.85 7.29
CA ASN A 74 -9.54 -12.50 6.96
C ASN A 74 -9.24 -11.08 7.44
N SER A 75 -7.96 -10.77 7.64
CA SER A 75 -7.54 -9.43 8.03
C SER A 75 -6.21 -9.04 7.40
N ILE A 76 -5.96 -7.73 7.36
CA ILE A 76 -4.72 -7.12 6.89
C ILE A 76 -4.38 -5.93 7.79
N GLU A 77 -3.10 -5.79 8.16
CA GLU A 77 -2.59 -4.71 9.00
C GLU A 77 -1.46 -3.98 8.29
N ILE A 78 -1.49 -2.64 8.31
CA ILE A 78 -0.39 -1.81 7.81
C ILE A 78 0.69 -1.75 8.89
N LEU A 79 1.93 -2.09 8.55
CA LEU A 79 3.05 -2.01 9.48
C LEU A 79 3.65 -0.60 9.45
N SER A 80 3.20 0.29 10.33
CA SER A 80 3.57 1.71 10.33
C SER A 80 5.09 1.98 10.33
N SER A 81 5.87 1.18 11.06
CA SER A 81 7.34 1.29 11.13
C SER A 81 8.07 0.98 9.81
N THR A 82 7.38 0.34 8.87
CA THR A 82 7.92 -0.07 7.56
C THR A 82 7.68 0.97 6.48
N ILE A 83 6.92 2.03 6.77
CA ILE A 83 6.67 3.10 5.80
C ILE A 83 7.98 3.84 5.53
N LYS A 84 8.37 3.93 4.26
CA LYS A 84 9.58 4.61 3.78
C LYS A 84 9.25 5.61 2.68
N SER A 85 10.05 6.67 2.60
CA SER A 85 10.00 7.60 1.47
C SER A 85 10.64 6.99 0.23
N TYR A 86 10.18 7.42 -0.94
CA TYR A 86 10.80 7.22 -2.24
C TYR A 86 11.54 8.51 -2.62
N ASN A 87 12.86 8.44 -2.75
CA ASN A 87 13.75 9.59 -2.89
C ASN A 87 14.37 9.64 -4.29
N ALA A 88 15.06 10.74 -4.59
CA ALA A 88 15.76 10.93 -5.87
C ALA A 88 16.75 9.79 -6.21
N GLU A 89 17.44 9.23 -5.22
CA GLU A 89 18.37 8.10 -5.42
C GLU A 89 17.69 6.77 -5.82
N ASP A 90 16.38 6.68 -5.56
CA ASP A 90 15.54 5.51 -5.87
C ASP A 90 14.91 5.60 -7.26
N HIS A 91 15.09 6.72 -7.98
CA HIS A 91 14.57 6.96 -9.32
C HIS A 91 14.69 5.71 -10.23
N GLU A 92 13.57 5.34 -10.87
CA GLU A 92 13.43 4.18 -11.75
C GLU A 92 13.77 2.80 -11.13
N LYS A 93 13.85 2.68 -9.80
CA LYS A 93 14.09 1.41 -9.09
C LYS A 93 12.90 1.02 -8.26
N PHE A 94 12.65 -0.29 -8.16
CA PHE A 94 11.67 -0.79 -7.19
C PHE A 94 12.21 -0.62 -5.77
N LYS A 95 11.44 0.06 -4.93
CA LYS A 95 11.72 0.23 -3.51
C LYS A 95 10.48 -0.06 -2.67
N THR A 96 10.65 -0.84 -1.62
CA THR A 96 9.60 -1.06 -0.61
C THR A 96 9.23 0.25 0.08
N ILE A 97 7.96 0.67 -0.06
CA ILE A 97 7.43 1.87 0.58
C ILE A 97 6.53 1.56 1.79
N VAL A 98 6.01 0.33 1.89
CA VAL A 98 5.22 -0.16 3.03
C VAL A 98 5.15 -1.69 3.02
N GLU A 99 5.02 -2.30 4.20
CA GLU A 99 4.71 -3.71 4.38
C GLU A 99 3.34 -3.91 5.05
N PHE A 100 2.68 -5.02 4.69
CA PHE A 100 1.42 -5.45 5.27
C PHE A 100 1.57 -6.79 5.96
N GLU A 101 1.02 -6.92 7.16
CA GLU A 101 0.82 -8.23 7.80
C GLU A 101 -0.51 -8.83 7.32
N CYS A 102 -0.41 -9.94 6.59
CA CYS A 102 -1.54 -10.57 5.92
C CYS A 102 -2.01 -11.82 6.68
N ARG A 103 -3.30 -11.85 7.03
CA ARG A 103 -3.97 -12.97 7.70
C ARG A 103 -5.13 -13.46 6.83
N GLY A 104 -4.79 -14.19 5.77
CA GLY A 104 -5.75 -14.75 4.81
C GLY A 104 -6.24 -13.78 3.74
N LEU A 105 -5.77 -12.53 3.76
CA LEU A 105 -6.09 -11.50 2.80
C LEU A 105 -4.78 -10.88 2.28
N GLU A 106 -4.47 -11.11 1.01
CA GLU A 106 -3.23 -10.63 0.38
C GLU A 106 -3.57 -9.51 -0.62
N PRO A 107 -2.87 -8.36 -0.61
CA PRO A 107 -3.02 -7.36 -1.66
C PRO A 107 -2.44 -7.90 -2.97
N VAL A 108 -3.12 -7.65 -4.07
CA VAL A 108 -2.74 -8.13 -5.41
C VAL A 108 -2.70 -7.03 -6.47
N ASP A 109 -3.23 -5.86 -6.14
CA ASP A 109 -3.19 -4.68 -7.01
C ASP A 109 -3.21 -3.42 -6.13
N PHE A 110 -2.59 -2.35 -6.61
CA PHE A 110 -2.51 -1.04 -5.98
C PHE A 110 -2.78 0.04 -7.02
N GLN A 111 -3.48 1.11 -6.63
CA GLN A 111 -3.82 2.20 -7.55
C GLN A 111 -2.92 3.43 -7.31
N PRO A 112 -1.71 3.49 -7.92
CA PRO A 112 -0.96 4.73 -8.00
C PRO A 112 -1.51 5.64 -9.11
N GLN A 113 -1.09 6.91 -9.09
CA GLN A 113 -1.38 7.89 -10.14
C GLN A 113 -0.11 8.70 -10.45
N ASP A 114 0.03 9.11 -11.71
CA ASP A 114 1.03 10.10 -12.13
C ASP A 114 0.63 11.50 -11.62
N TRP A 115 1.62 12.39 -11.51
CA TRP A 115 1.43 13.73 -10.99
C TRP A 115 2.43 14.72 -11.58
N THR A 116 1.99 15.96 -11.80
CA THR A 116 2.80 17.06 -12.32
C THR A 116 2.42 18.36 -11.64
N ASP A 117 3.41 19.22 -11.38
CA ASP A 117 3.24 20.56 -10.85
C ASP A 117 4.44 21.44 -11.23
N TYR A 118 4.51 22.66 -10.69
CA TYR A 118 5.59 23.60 -10.95
C TYR A 118 6.14 24.17 -9.63
N ASP A 119 7.48 24.14 -9.47
CA ASP A 119 8.15 24.76 -8.33
C ASP A 119 8.45 26.24 -8.65
N GLU A 120 7.64 27.14 -8.09
CA GLU A 120 7.79 28.60 -8.25
C GLU A 120 9.15 29.14 -7.76
N LYS A 121 9.77 28.49 -6.78
CA LYS A 121 11.05 28.94 -6.20
C LYS A 121 12.22 28.52 -7.07
N ALA A 122 12.19 27.29 -7.59
CA ALA A 122 13.22 26.76 -8.47
C ALA A 122 13.01 27.15 -9.95
N GLN A 123 11.82 27.64 -10.30
CA GLN A 123 11.42 27.96 -11.67
C GLN A 123 11.53 26.77 -12.62
N GLU A 124 11.08 25.61 -12.17
CA GLU A 124 11.14 24.36 -12.93
C GLU A 124 9.90 23.50 -12.72
N SER A 125 9.62 22.63 -13.70
CA SER A 125 8.59 21.60 -13.58
C SER A 125 9.02 20.52 -12.60
N VAL A 126 8.04 19.97 -11.88
CA VAL A 126 8.22 18.82 -10.98
C VAL A 126 7.22 17.73 -11.36
N GLY A 127 7.63 16.47 -11.27
CA GLY A 127 6.79 15.39 -11.76
C GLY A 127 7.12 14.02 -11.20
N ILE A 128 6.09 13.17 -11.17
CA ILE A 128 6.12 11.76 -10.81
C ILE A 128 5.40 11.02 -11.93
N TYR A 129 6.14 10.23 -12.70
CA TYR A 129 5.65 9.58 -13.92
C TYR A 129 5.86 8.08 -13.90
N GLU A 130 5.15 7.41 -14.81
CA GLU A 130 5.26 5.97 -15.06
C GLU A 130 5.12 5.15 -13.77
N VAL A 131 4.24 5.61 -12.87
CA VAL A 131 4.16 5.01 -11.55
C VAL A 131 3.67 3.57 -11.66
N THR A 132 4.52 2.66 -11.24
CA THR A 132 4.24 1.23 -11.24
C THR A 132 4.57 0.62 -9.89
N HIS A 133 4.09 -0.60 -9.67
CA HIS A 133 4.23 -1.27 -8.40
C HIS A 133 4.41 -2.77 -8.56
N GLN A 134 4.95 -3.40 -7.53
CA GLN A 134 4.95 -4.85 -7.39
C GLN A 134 4.81 -5.25 -5.92
N PHE A 135 4.32 -6.48 -5.70
CA PHE A 135 4.25 -7.08 -4.37
C PHE A 135 5.30 -8.16 -4.21
N VAL A 136 6.05 -8.11 -3.10
CA VAL A 136 7.09 -9.10 -2.75
C VAL A 136 6.69 -9.78 -1.46
N LYS A 137 6.73 -11.12 -1.44
CA LYS A 137 6.52 -11.90 -0.20
C LYS A 137 7.81 -11.86 0.63
N CYS A 138 7.71 -11.47 1.89
CA CYS A 138 8.84 -11.38 2.83
C CYS A 138 8.91 -12.61 3.73
#